data_AF-A0A183HSK6-F1
#
_entry.id   AF-A0A183HSK6-F1
#
_cell.length_a   1.000
_cell.length_b   1.000
_cell.length_c   1.000
_cell.angle_alpha   90.00
_cell.angle_beta   90.00
_cell.angle_gamma   90.00
#
_symmetry.space_group_name_H-M   'P 1'
#
loop_
_entity.id
_entity.type
_entity.pdbx_description
1 polymer ?
#
loop_
_entity_poly.entity_id
_entity_poly.type
_entity_poly.pdbx_seq_one_letter_code
_entity_poly.pdbx_strand_id
1 'polypeptide(L)'
;MQPPLVPHQAISTSSFQLLQNDEKAAASEYERIVRFCKENNMPFIDDSFPHSKKSIGDFIIDERLGSKRWNANDFIWLRPQDIYTKDGKRYRWSVFLDPKPSDIEQGCLGNCWFLSALAVIAERPDILDQIFLTKVYNPWGIYQIR
;
A
#
# COMPACT_ATOMS: atom_id res chain seq x y z
N MET A 1 1.86 41.02 26.72
CA MET A 1 2.85 40.46 25.78
C MET A 1 2.09 39.60 24.78
N GLN A 2 2.12 39.94 23.50
CA GLN A 2 1.54 39.09 22.45
C GLN A 2 2.48 37.90 22.17
N PRO A 3 1.96 36.68 22.01
CA PRO A 3 2.79 35.56 21.57
C PRO A 3 3.26 35.79 20.12
N PRO A 4 4.46 35.32 19.75
CA PRO A 4 4.96 35.48 18.40
C PRO A 4 4.08 34.68 17.43
N LEU A 5 3.63 35.35 16.37
CA LEU A 5 2.97 34.71 15.23
C LEU A 5 3.97 33.74 14.59
N VAL A 6 3.68 32.45 14.70
CA VAL A 6 4.44 31.39 14.02
C VAL A 6 4.23 31.59 12.51
N PRO A 7 5.29 31.75 11.71
CA PRO A 7 5.15 31.85 10.26
C PRO A 7 4.52 30.56 9.75
N HIS A 8 3.37 30.66 9.07
CA HIS A 8 2.86 29.59 8.24
C HIS A 8 3.99 29.16 7.30
N GLN A 9 4.41 27.90 7.39
CA GLN A 9 5.48 27.34 6.58
C GLN A 9 5.19 27.62 5.10
N ALA A 10 5.99 28.51 4.51
CA ALA A 10 6.01 28.72 3.09
C ALA A 10 6.57 27.44 2.45
N ILE A 11 5.68 26.60 1.94
CA ILE A 11 6.07 25.56 0.99
C ILE A 11 6.77 26.30 -0.15
N SER A 12 8.06 26.04 -0.36
CA SER A 12 8.82 26.67 -1.44
C SER A 12 8.11 26.39 -2.76
N THR A 13 7.93 27.40 -3.60
CA THR A 13 7.31 27.26 -4.94
C THR A 13 7.93 26.09 -5.72
N SER A 14 9.22 25.81 -5.49
CA SER A 14 9.94 24.66 -6.04
C SER A 14 9.41 23.31 -5.54
N SER A 15 9.17 23.12 -4.24
CA SER A 15 8.71 21.83 -3.70
C SER A 15 7.28 21.50 -4.11
N PHE A 16 6.41 22.51 -4.22
CA PHE A 16 5.06 22.33 -4.76
C PHE A 16 5.09 21.91 -6.24
N GLN A 17 5.93 22.57 -7.05
CA GLN A 17 6.10 22.21 -8.45
C GLN A 17 6.68 20.80 -8.64
N LEU A 18 7.64 20.41 -7.80
CA LEU A 18 8.20 19.05 -7.81
C LEU A 18 7.12 18.00 -7.51
N LEU A 19 6.35 18.20 -6.44
CA LEU A 19 5.24 17.30 -6.09
C LEU A 19 4.24 17.17 -7.25
N GLN A 20 3.84 18.28 -7.86
CA GLN A 20 2.90 18.28 -8.97
C GLN A 20 3.46 17.53 -10.19
N ASN A 21 4.75 17.67 -10.47
CA ASN A 21 5.41 16.95 -11.55
C ASN A 21 5.48 15.45 -11.27
N ASP A 22 5.81 15.05 -10.04
CA ASP A 22 5.87 13.65 -9.62
C ASP A 22 4.49 12.99 -9.68
N GLU A 23 3.44 13.68 -9.20
CA GLU A 23 2.05 13.21 -9.29
C GLU A 23 1.63 13.01 -10.75
N LYS A 24 1.95 13.97 -11.63
CA LYS A 24 1.63 13.88 -13.06
C LYS A 24 2.40 12.76 -13.75
N ALA A 25 3.67 12.57 -13.40
CA ALA A 25 4.48 11.48 -13.93
C ALA A 25 3.93 10.12 -13.48
N ALA A 26 3.61 9.97 -12.20
CA ALA A 26 3.02 8.76 -11.64
C ALA A 26 1.66 8.43 -12.27
N ALA A 27 0.79 9.43 -12.47
CA ALA A 27 -0.49 9.25 -13.16
C ALA A 27 -0.32 8.80 -14.62
N SER A 28 0.61 9.42 -15.35
CA SER A 28 0.91 9.06 -16.74
C SER A 28 1.43 7.62 -16.85
N GLU A 29 2.28 7.22 -15.90
CA GLU A 29 2.84 5.87 -15.84
C GLU A 29 1.76 4.83 -15.48
N TYR A 30 0.90 5.13 -14.50
CA TYR A 30 -0.24 4.28 -14.16
C TYR A 30 -1.14 4.03 -15.38
N GLU A 31 -1.51 5.08 -16.13
CA GLU A 31 -2.31 4.95 -17.34
C GLU A 31 -1.64 4.08 -18.41
N ARG A 32 -0.33 4.25 -18.59
CA ARG A 32 0.47 3.47 -19.53
C ARG A 32 0.46 1.98 -19.17
N ILE A 33 0.68 1.67 -17.88
CA ILE A 33 0.67 0.29 -17.37
C ILE A 33 -0.71 -0.33 -17.53
N VAL A 34 -1.77 0.38 -17.12
CA VAL A 34 -3.16 -0.10 -17.24
C VAL A 34 -3.52 -0.39 -18.70
N ARG A 35 -3.15 0.50 -19.62
CA ARG A 35 -3.38 0.31 -21.05
C ARG A 35 -2.68 -0.95 -21.56
N PHE A 36 -1.38 -1.08 -21.27
CA PHE A 36 -0.59 -2.22 -21.69
C PHE A 36 -1.17 -3.54 -21.18
N CYS A 37 -1.50 -3.63 -19.90
CA CYS A 37 -2.08 -4.84 -19.31
C CYS A 37 -3.43 -5.21 -19.93
N LYS A 38 -4.30 -4.22 -20.20
CA LYS A 38 -5.59 -4.44 -20.86
C LYS A 38 -5.43 -4.95 -22.29
N GLU A 39 -4.57 -4.32 -23.08
CA GLU A 39 -4.35 -4.67 -24.49
C GLU A 39 -3.74 -6.07 -24.65
N ASN A 40 -2.87 -6.47 -23.72
CA ASN A 40 -2.19 -7.76 -23.76
C ASN A 40 -2.90 -8.86 -22.94
N ASN A 41 -4.03 -8.56 -22.31
CA ASN A 41 -4.78 -9.48 -21.44
C ASN A 41 -3.87 -10.16 -20.39
N MET A 42 -2.99 -9.39 -19.77
CA MET A 42 -2.01 -9.90 -18.81
C MET A 42 -1.97 -9.04 -17.54
N PRO A 43 -1.90 -9.67 -16.35
CA PRO A 43 -1.83 -8.92 -15.12
C PRO A 43 -0.46 -8.25 -14.97
N PHE A 44 -0.43 -7.13 -14.25
CA PHE A 44 0.79 -6.37 -14.02
C PHE A 44 1.78 -7.14 -13.13
N ILE A 45 3.07 -6.99 -13.45
CA ILE A 45 4.21 -7.46 -12.69
C ILE A 45 5.14 -6.25 -12.52
N ASP A 46 5.47 -5.92 -11.27
CA ASP A 46 6.41 -4.85 -10.95
C ASP A 46 7.83 -5.40 -10.92
N ASP A 47 8.60 -5.11 -11.96
CA ASP A 47 9.99 -5.54 -12.06
C ASP A 47 10.92 -4.83 -11.05
N SER A 48 10.52 -3.65 -10.57
CA SER A 48 11.24 -2.91 -9.52
C SER A 48 11.02 -3.53 -8.14
N PHE A 49 9.86 -4.16 -7.92
CA PHE A 49 9.48 -4.84 -6.69
C PHE A 49 8.93 -6.27 -6.95
N PRO A 50 9.80 -7.21 -7.35
CA PRO A 50 9.37 -8.53 -7.82
C PRO A 50 8.78 -9.39 -6.70
N HIS A 51 7.80 -10.23 -7.02
CA HIS A 51 7.16 -11.21 -6.12
C HIS A 51 8.10 -12.38 -5.74
N SER A 52 9.22 -12.06 -5.11
CA SER A 52 10.30 -12.99 -4.77
C SER A 52 10.94 -12.62 -3.44
N LYS A 53 11.88 -13.45 -2.97
CA LYS A 53 12.68 -13.18 -1.77
C LYS A 53 13.36 -11.80 -1.78
N LYS A 54 13.66 -11.24 -2.96
CA LYS A 54 14.27 -9.91 -3.10
C LYS A 54 13.39 -8.82 -2.47
N SER A 55 12.08 -8.91 -2.62
CA SER A 55 11.13 -7.94 -2.06
C SER A 55 10.70 -8.25 -0.63
N ILE A 56 10.82 -9.50 -0.18
CA ILE A 56 10.61 -9.87 1.23
C ILE A 56 11.74 -9.31 2.11
N GLY A 57 12.98 -9.36 1.61
CA GLY A 57 14.16 -8.95 2.36
C GLY A 57 14.60 -9.96 3.41
N ASP A 58 15.48 -9.51 4.31
CA ASP A 58 16.01 -10.34 5.40
C ASP A 58 14.98 -10.47 6.53
N PHE A 59 14.19 -11.53 6.45
CA PHE A 59 13.10 -11.81 7.38
C PHE A 59 13.63 -12.49 8.67
N ILE A 60 13.97 -11.69 9.68
CA ILE A 60 14.35 -12.18 11.02
C ILE A 60 13.13 -12.04 11.93
N ILE A 61 12.51 -13.16 12.32
CA ILE A 61 11.60 -13.18 13.47
C ILE A 61 12.45 -13.30 14.73
N ASP A 62 12.24 -12.38 15.68
CA ASP A 62 12.98 -12.31 16.93
C ASP A 62 13.01 -13.65 17.67
N GLU A 63 14.21 -14.21 17.83
CA GLU A 63 14.47 -15.46 18.54
C GLU A 63 14.11 -15.38 20.03
N ARG A 64 14.03 -14.18 20.61
CA ARG A 64 13.69 -13.97 22.03
C ARG A 64 12.24 -14.36 22.36
N LEU A 65 11.38 -14.53 21.35
CA LEU A 65 10.01 -15.02 21.50
C LEU A 65 9.86 -16.55 21.31
N GLY A 66 10.96 -17.30 21.15
CA GLY A 66 10.89 -18.75 20.90
C GLY A 66 10.28 -19.11 19.54
N SER A 67 10.24 -18.13 18.63
CA SER A 67 9.48 -18.19 17.40
C SER A 67 10.22 -18.93 16.28
N LYS A 68 9.47 -19.77 15.56
CA LYS A 68 9.88 -20.48 14.33
C LYS A 68 10.57 -19.52 13.35
N ARG A 69 11.77 -19.86 12.86
CA ARG A 69 12.39 -19.17 11.71
C ARG A 69 11.55 -19.49 10.47
N TRP A 70 10.99 -18.48 9.82
CA TRP A 70 10.29 -18.63 8.55
C TRP A 70 11.29 -18.44 7.41
N ASN A 71 11.34 -19.37 6.47
CA ASN A 71 12.20 -19.21 5.30
C ASN A 71 11.45 -18.35 4.27
N ALA A 72 12.14 -17.39 3.64
CA ALA A 72 11.57 -16.62 2.54
C ALA A 72 11.03 -17.52 1.41
N ASN A 73 11.60 -18.71 1.24
CA ASN A 73 11.16 -19.72 0.27
C ASN A 73 9.85 -20.43 0.65
N ASP A 74 9.40 -20.31 1.89
CA ASP A 74 8.13 -20.91 2.35
C ASP A 74 6.93 -20.05 1.98
N PHE A 75 7.15 -18.79 1.55
CA PHE A 75 6.08 -17.88 1.17
C PHE A 75 5.69 -18.04 -0.30
N ILE A 76 4.38 -18.05 -0.53
CA ILE A 76 3.78 -18.01 -1.86
C ILE A 76 3.14 -16.63 -2.02
N TRP A 77 3.46 -15.96 -3.13
CA TRP A 77 2.83 -14.69 -3.49
C TRP A 77 1.51 -14.98 -4.21
N LEU A 78 0.41 -14.50 -3.64
CA LEU A 78 -0.94 -14.66 -4.19
C LEU A 78 -1.55 -13.29 -4.51
N ARG A 79 -2.36 -13.24 -5.57
CA ARG A 79 -3.20 -12.06 -5.84
C ARG A 79 -4.48 -12.15 -4.98
N PRO A 80 -5.19 -11.04 -4.74
CA PRO A 80 -6.40 -11.06 -3.92
C PRO A 80 -7.38 -12.20 -4.29
N GLN A 81 -7.68 -12.37 -5.57
CA GLN A 81 -8.59 -13.41 -6.06
C GLN A 81 -8.18 -14.86 -5.75
N ASP A 82 -6.90 -15.08 -5.43
CA ASP A 82 -6.33 -16.39 -5.12
C ASP A 82 -6.20 -16.63 -3.60
N ILE A 83 -6.50 -15.63 -2.77
CA ILE A 83 -6.44 -15.70 -1.30
C ILE A 83 -7.74 -16.31 -0.75
N TYR A 84 -7.61 -17.18 0.25
CA TYR A 84 -8.72 -17.63 1.09
C TYR A 84 -8.86 -16.72 2.30
N THR A 85 -10.09 -16.33 2.64
CA THR A 85 -10.35 -15.63 3.90
C THR A 85 -10.20 -16.59 5.09
N LYS A 86 -10.11 -16.04 6.31
CA LYS A 86 -9.93 -16.84 7.54
C LYS A 86 -11.00 -17.90 7.74
N ASP A 87 -12.21 -17.65 7.24
CA ASP A 87 -13.35 -18.58 7.26
C ASP A 87 -13.33 -19.58 6.08
N GLY A 88 -12.27 -19.60 5.27
CA GLY A 88 -12.08 -20.49 4.12
C GLY A 88 -12.91 -20.14 2.88
N LYS A 89 -13.62 -19.01 2.90
CA LYS A 89 -14.51 -18.61 1.80
C LYS A 89 -13.83 -17.71 0.78
N ARG A 90 -14.56 -17.41 -0.28
CA ARG A 90 -14.19 -16.40 -1.29
C ARG A 90 -15.21 -15.28 -1.26
N TYR A 91 -14.71 -14.06 -1.22
CA TYR A 91 -15.51 -12.84 -1.27
C TYR A 91 -15.13 -12.03 -2.51
N ARG A 92 -16.03 -11.16 -2.94
CA ARG A 92 -15.68 -10.15 -3.93
C ARG A 92 -14.77 -9.12 -3.28
N TRP A 93 -13.56 -8.98 -3.80
CA TRP A 93 -12.60 -8.01 -3.31
C TRP A 93 -13.04 -6.58 -3.62
N SER A 94 -12.80 -5.70 -2.65
CA SER A 94 -12.91 -4.26 -2.81
C SER A 94 -11.61 -3.62 -2.33
N VAL A 95 -11.31 -2.42 -2.85
CA VAL A 95 -10.15 -1.63 -2.39
C VAL A 95 -10.59 -0.62 -1.33
N PHE A 96 -11.74 0.00 -1.54
CA PHE A 96 -12.26 1.04 -0.66
C PHE A 96 -13.73 0.74 -0.33
N LEU A 97 -13.96 0.13 0.84
CA LEU A 97 -15.30 -0.22 1.32
C LEU A 97 -15.37 0.04 2.83
N ASP A 98 -15.81 1.24 3.21
CA ASP A 98 -15.97 1.67 4.61
C ASP A 98 -14.76 1.28 5.50
N PRO A 99 -13.53 1.78 5.20
CA PRO A 99 -12.32 1.34 5.88
C PRO A 99 -12.36 1.65 7.38
N LYS A 100 -11.99 0.67 8.20
CA LYS A 100 -11.99 0.80 9.66
C LYS A 100 -10.64 0.40 10.27
N PRO A 101 -10.29 0.94 11.44
CA PRO A 101 -9.15 0.45 12.20
C PRO A 101 -9.19 -1.06 12.44
N SER A 102 -10.38 -1.64 12.60
CA SER A 102 -10.59 -3.08 12.79
C SER A 102 -10.23 -3.94 11.58
N ASP A 103 -10.09 -3.36 10.40
CA ASP A 103 -9.71 -4.08 9.18
C ASP A 103 -8.20 -4.34 9.12
N ILE A 104 -7.42 -3.73 10.02
CA ILE A 104 -5.97 -3.85 10.09
C ILE A 104 -5.60 -4.88 11.15
N GLU A 105 -5.06 -6.01 10.70
CA GLU A 105 -4.62 -7.09 11.58
C GLU A 105 -3.13 -7.37 11.37
N GLN A 106 -2.41 -7.54 12.48
CA GLN A 106 -0.98 -7.78 12.43
C GLN A 106 -0.67 -9.22 11.99
N GLY A 107 0.22 -9.33 11.00
CA GLY A 107 0.83 -10.60 10.58
C GLY A 107 2.04 -10.98 11.43
N CYS A 108 2.98 -11.72 10.85
CA CYS A 108 4.19 -12.18 11.55
C CYS A 108 5.35 -11.17 11.55
N LEU A 109 5.16 -9.96 11.00
CA LEU A 109 6.19 -8.92 10.94
C LEU A 109 6.16 -8.01 12.17
N GLY A 110 7.35 -7.61 12.65
CA GLY A 110 7.53 -6.66 13.75
C GLY A 110 7.28 -5.20 13.36
N ASN A 111 6.23 -4.92 12.61
CA ASN A 111 5.88 -3.58 12.09
C ASN A 111 4.65 -2.97 12.77
N CYS A 112 4.36 -3.36 14.01
CA CYS A 112 3.20 -2.85 14.75
C CYS A 112 3.13 -1.32 14.79
N TRP A 113 4.27 -0.62 14.85
CA TRP A 113 4.35 0.83 14.79
C TRP A 113 3.73 1.42 13.50
N PHE A 114 3.90 0.74 12.37
CA PHE A 114 3.33 1.14 11.08
C PHE A 114 1.82 0.85 11.04
N LEU A 115 1.40 -0.32 11.52
CA LEU A 115 -0.02 -0.69 11.59
C LEU A 115 -0.82 0.25 12.50
N SER A 116 -0.24 0.67 13.62
CA SER A 116 -0.84 1.68 14.50
C SER A 116 -1.06 3.02 13.79
N ALA A 117 -0.12 3.45 12.93
CA ALA A 117 -0.30 4.66 12.13
C ALA A 117 -1.42 4.49 11.08
N LEU A 118 -1.49 3.34 10.42
CA LEU A 118 -2.59 3.03 9.48
C LEU A 118 -3.95 3.02 10.16
N ALA A 119 -4.04 2.48 11.39
CA ALA A 119 -5.28 2.46 12.16
C ALA A 119 -5.78 3.88 12.47
N VAL A 120 -4.87 4.80 12.83
CA VAL A 120 -5.24 6.22 13.03
C VAL A 120 -5.69 6.87 11.71
N ILE A 121 -5.03 6.58 10.60
CA ILE A 121 -5.43 7.10 9.27
C ILE A 121 -6.79 6.53 8.86
N ALA A 122 -7.13 5.30 9.24
CA ALA A 122 -8.42 4.68 8.93
C ALA A 122 -9.61 5.44 9.53
N GLU A 123 -9.41 6.19 10.63
CA GLU A 123 -10.43 7.06 11.22
C GLU A 123 -10.59 8.41 10.50
N ARG A 124 -9.80 8.66 9.44
CA ARG A 124 -9.78 9.92 8.68
C ARG A 124 -10.11 9.70 7.20
N PRO A 125 -11.42 9.60 6.85
CA PRO A 125 -11.86 9.42 5.47
C PRO A 125 -11.31 10.48 4.51
N ASP A 126 -11.18 11.73 4.97
CA ASP A 126 -10.66 12.85 4.19
C ASP A 126 -9.18 12.70 3.80
N ILE A 127 -8.40 12.01 4.64
CA ILE A 127 -7.00 11.67 4.37
C ILE A 127 -6.92 10.42 3.51
N LEU A 128 -7.73 9.40 3.80
CA LEU A 128 -7.82 8.17 3.00
C LEU A 128 -8.20 8.45 1.54
N ASP A 129 -9.06 9.43 1.29
CA ASP A 129 -9.41 9.88 -0.07
C ASP A 129 -8.26 10.51 -0.83
N GLN A 130 -7.30 11.07 -0.11
CA GLN A 130 -6.10 11.68 -0.66
C GLN A 130 -4.96 10.67 -0.87
N ILE A 131 -4.95 9.56 -0.15
CA ILE A 131 -3.93 8.49 -0.25
C ILE A 131 -4.32 7.49 -1.35
N PHE A 132 -5.55 7.00 -1.36
CA PHE A 132 -5.96 5.97 -2.32
C PHE A 132 -6.46 6.58 -3.62
N LEU A 133 -5.66 6.52 -4.68
CA LEU A 133 -6.07 7.01 -6.01
C LEU A 133 -6.89 5.95 -6.77
N THR A 134 -6.56 4.67 -6.57
CA THR A 134 -7.37 3.56 -7.10
C THR A 134 -8.40 3.11 -6.05
N LYS A 135 -9.68 3.46 -6.27
CA LYS A 135 -10.77 3.13 -5.33
C LYS A 135 -11.52 1.84 -5.64
N VAL A 136 -11.42 1.37 -6.88
CA VAL A 136 -12.15 0.21 -7.40
C VAL A 136 -11.18 -0.94 -7.65
N TYR A 137 -11.62 -2.17 -7.38
CA TYR A 137 -10.84 -3.37 -7.69
C TYR A 137 -10.42 -3.38 -9.17
N ASN A 138 -9.13 -3.61 -9.39
CA ASN A 138 -8.54 -3.67 -10.72
C ASN A 138 -8.15 -5.13 -11.05
N PRO A 139 -8.81 -5.78 -12.03
CA PRO A 139 -8.54 -7.18 -12.36
C PRO A 139 -7.13 -7.43 -12.90
N TRP A 140 -6.44 -6.38 -13.37
CA TRP A 140 -5.05 -6.46 -13.82
C TRP A 140 -4.04 -6.33 -12.67
N GLY A 141 -4.52 -6.08 -11.44
CA GLY A 141 -3.68 -6.02 -10.24
C GLY A 141 -2.85 -4.74 -10.13
N ILE A 142 -3.32 -3.63 -10.67
CA ILE A 142 -2.62 -2.33 -10.65
C ILE A 142 -3.37 -1.39 -9.71
N TYR A 143 -2.65 -0.85 -8.72
CA TYR A 143 -3.19 0.04 -7.70
C TYR A 143 -2.21 1.18 -7.48
N GLN A 144 -2.74 2.40 -7.37
CA GLN A 144 -1.95 3.59 -7.10
C GLN A 144 -2.37 4.22 -5.76
N ILE A 145 -1.36 4.53 -4.95
CA ILE A 145 -1.46 5.27 -3.70
C ILE A 145 -0.50 6.46 -3.70
N ARG A 146 -0.73 7.42 -2.81
CA ARG A 146 0.11 8.61 -2.60
C ARG A 146 0.64 8.67 -1.18
#